data_AF-A0A2N6L6Y4-F1
#
_entry.id   AF-A0A2N6L6Y4-F1
#
_cell.length_a   1.000
_cell.length_b   1.000
_cell.length_c   1.000
_cell.angle_alpha   90.00
_cell.angle_beta   90.00
_cell.angle_gamma   90.00
#
_symmetry.space_group_name_H-M   'P 1'
#
loop_
_entity.id
_entity.type
_entity.pdbx_description
1 polymer ?
#
loop_
_entity_poly.entity_id
_entity_poly.type
_entity_poly.pdbx_seq_one_letter_code
_entity_poly.pdbx_strand_id
1 'polypeptide(L)'
;MEHNPLLGTWKLISATAINPDGTVDPEVYGPNPTGYITYTPEGRMMVIFSKRDRLALTGDIRSPFSKEIQSLPPQECLQAFSTFNAYAGIYTIEGNKVNYLH
;
A
#
# COMPACT_ATOMS: atom_id res chain seq x y z
N MET A 1 -2.09 -21.34 -20.45
CA MET A 1 -2.42 -20.75 -19.14
C MET A 1 -3.72 -20.00 -19.33
N GLU A 2 -4.77 -20.39 -18.60
CA GLU A 2 -6.03 -19.64 -18.67
C GLU A 2 -5.81 -18.20 -18.20
N HIS A 3 -6.46 -17.26 -18.88
CA HIS A 3 -6.41 -15.85 -18.54
C HIS A 3 -7.24 -15.62 -17.28
N ASN A 4 -6.57 -15.55 -16.12
CA ASN A 4 -7.25 -15.19 -14.88
C ASN A 4 -7.33 -13.65 -14.78
N PRO A 5 -8.54 -13.06 -14.78
CA PRO A 5 -8.71 -11.61 -14.80
C PRO A 5 -8.23 -10.92 -13.52
N LEU A 6 -7.91 -11.64 -12.45
CA LEU A 6 -7.38 -11.08 -11.21
C LEU A 6 -5.87 -10.80 -11.28
N LEU A 7 -5.17 -11.43 -12.22
CA LEU A 7 -3.73 -11.23 -12.42
C LEU A 7 -3.46 -9.85 -13.01
N GLY A 8 -2.43 -9.18 -12.49
CA GLY A 8 -2.02 -7.84 -12.91
C GLY A 8 -1.92 -6.85 -11.77
N THR A 9 -1.91 -5.57 -12.10
CA THR A 9 -1.75 -4.46 -11.16
C THR A 9 -3.02 -3.63 -11.10
N TRP A 10 -3.52 -3.42 -9.89
CA TRP A 10 -4.75 -2.69 -9.60
C TRP A 10 -4.44 -1.44 -8.81
N LYS A 11 -5.16 -0.36 -9.10
CA LYS A 11 -5.08 0.90 -8.36
C LYS A 11 -6.02 0.85 -7.16
N LEU A 12 -5.52 1.26 -5.99
CA LEU A 12 -6.33 1.45 -4.79
C LEU A 12 -7.30 2.63 -4.98
N ILE A 13 -8.58 2.40 -4.66
CA ILE A 13 -9.64 3.43 -4.71
C ILE A 13 -10.01 3.87 -3.28
N SER A 14 -10.22 2.92 -2.38
CA SER A 14 -10.60 3.14 -0.98
C SER A 14 -10.15 1.97 -0.12
N ALA A 15 -10.11 2.17 1.21
CA ALA A 15 -9.78 1.12 2.17
C ALA A 15 -10.68 1.24 3.41
N THR A 16 -11.31 0.12 3.77
CA THR A 16 -12.22 0.02 4.93
C THR A 16 -11.71 -1.09 5.83
N ALA A 17 -11.63 -0.83 7.13
CA ALA A 17 -11.34 -1.84 8.14
C ALA A 17 -12.62 -2.23 8.89
N ILE A 18 -12.74 -3.52 9.18
CA ILE A 18 -13.73 -4.05 10.11
C ILE A 18 -12.94 -4.58 11.29
N ASN A 19 -13.11 -3.96 12.45
CA ASN A 19 -12.38 -4.30 13.66
C ASN A 19 -12.94 -5.58 14.31
N PRO A 20 -12.19 -6.22 15.24
CA PRO A 20 -12.64 -7.44 15.91
C PRO A 20 -13.96 -7.29 16.70
N ASP A 21 -14.29 -6.08 17.14
CA ASP A 21 -15.54 -5.75 17.82
C ASP A 21 -16.71 -5.47 16.87
N GLY A 22 -16.49 -5.59 15.55
CA GLY A 22 -17.47 -5.33 14.50
C GLY A 22 -17.60 -3.86 14.12
N THR A 23 -16.84 -2.94 14.74
CA THR A 23 -16.84 -1.54 14.32
C THR A 23 -16.20 -1.40 12.93
N VAL A 24 -16.81 -0.56 12.10
CA VAL A 24 -16.35 -0.30 10.73
C VAL A 24 -15.67 1.05 10.70
N ASP A 25 -14.41 1.06 10.27
CA ASP A 25 -13.67 2.26 9.92
C ASP A 25 -13.60 2.37 8.38
N PRO A 26 -14.50 3.16 7.76
CA PRO A 26 -14.56 3.30 6.31
C PRO A 26 -13.36 4.02 5.71
N GLU A 27 -12.53 4.67 6.53
CA GLU A 27 -11.40 5.51 6.12
C GLU A 27 -10.16 5.22 6.96
N VAL A 28 -9.86 3.94 7.21
CA VAL A 28 -8.68 3.52 8.00
C VAL A 28 -7.36 4.07 7.46
N TYR A 29 -7.30 4.41 6.17
CA TYR A 29 -6.18 5.10 5.52
C TYR A 29 -6.49 6.52 5.03
N GLY A 30 -7.52 7.15 5.59
CA GLY A 30 -8.04 8.47 5.22
C GLY A 30 -8.78 8.48 3.87
N PRO A 31 -9.31 9.65 3.49
CA PRO A 31 -10.03 9.80 2.23
C PRO A 31 -9.09 9.71 1.02
N ASN A 32 -9.47 8.94 0.01
CA ASN A 32 -8.77 8.79 -1.28
C ASN A 32 -7.30 8.33 -1.18
N PRO A 33 -7.00 7.19 -0.53
CA PRO A 33 -5.64 6.67 -0.44
C PRO A 33 -5.06 6.41 -1.84
N THR A 34 -3.73 6.36 -1.95
CA THR A 34 -3.05 6.12 -3.23
C THR A 34 -2.16 4.91 -3.13
N GLY A 35 -2.25 4.02 -4.10
CA GLY A 35 -1.39 2.85 -4.13
C GLY A 35 -1.79 1.83 -5.17
N TYR A 36 -1.06 0.73 -5.15
CA TYR A 36 -1.24 -0.38 -6.06
C TYR A 36 -1.13 -1.71 -5.33
N ILE A 37 -1.83 -2.70 -5.86
CA ILE A 37 -1.65 -4.11 -5.54
C ILE A 37 -1.35 -4.87 -6.82
N THR A 38 -0.34 -5.74 -6.80
CA THR A 38 0.04 -6.60 -7.92
C THR A 38 -0.14 -8.06 -7.55
N TYR A 39 -0.78 -8.82 -8.42
CA TYR A 39 -0.90 -10.28 -8.35
C TYR A 39 -0.16 -10.91 -9.54
N THR A 40 0.87 -11.71 -9.26
CA THR A 40 1.66 -12.39 -10.30
C THR A 40 1.17 -13.82 -10.54
N PRO A 41 1.36 -14.39 -11.75
CA PRO A 41 0.98 -15.77 -12.04
C PRO A 41 1.64 -16.82 -11.13
N GLU A 42 2.80 -16.50 -10.56
CA GLU A 42 3.58 -17.38 -9.68
C GLU A 42 3.08 -17.41 -8.23
N GLY A 43 1.91 -16.82 -7.96
CA GLY A 43 1.34 -16.80 -6.61
C GLY A 43 2.02 -15.78 -5.68
N ARG A 44 2.66 -14.74 -6.23
CA ARG A 44 3.22 -13.63 -5.43
C ARG A 44 2.32 -12.40 -5.49
N MET A 45 2.16 -11.76 -4.35
CA MET A 45 1.45 -10.50 -4.22
C MET A 45 2.36 -9.43 -3.62
N MET A 46 2.21 -8.19 -4.09
CA MET A 46 2.84 -7.02 -3.49
C MET A 46 1.83 -5.88 -3.40
N VAL A 47 1.84 -5.17 -2.28
CA VAL A 47 1.01 -4.00 -1.99
C VAL A 47 1.92 -2.84 -1.63
N ILE A 48 1.64 -1.68 -2.21
CA ILE A 48 2.33 -0.43 -1.91
C ILE A 48 1.30 0.69 -1.92
N PHE A 49 1.12 1.38 -0.80
CA PHE A 49 0.13 2.46 -0.72
C PHE A 49 0.45 3.44 0.39
N SER A 50 -0.14 4.63 0.30
CA SER A 50 -0.05 5.66 1.32
C SER A 50 -1.40 6.33 1.54
N LYS A 51 -1.54 6.96 2.70
CA LYS A 51 -2.58 7.96 2.92
C LYS A 51 -2.39 9.13 1.95
N ARG A 52 -3.47 9.84 1.60
CA ARG A 52 -3.43 10.98 0.67
C ARG A 52 -2.73 12.20 1.25
N ASP A 53 -2.84 12.39 2.55
CA ASP A 53 -2.24 13.49 3.31
C ASP A 53 -0.72 13.34 3.49
N ARG A 54 -0.10 12.31 2.90
CA ARG A 54 1.35 12.19 2.79
C ARG A 54 1.90 13.38 1.99
N LEU A 55 2.44 14.36 2.72
CA LEU A 55 3.10 15.52 2.12
C LEU A 55 4.33 15.06 1.33
N ALA A 56 4.62 15.78 0.24
CA ALA A 56 5.91 15.64 -0.42
C ALA A 56 7.01 16.08 0.56
N LEU A 57 8.13 15.36 0.58
CA LEU A 57 9.30 15.79 1.33
C LEU A 57 9.79 17.12 0.75
N THR A 58 10.28 18.00 1.61
CA THR A 58 10.88 19.26 1.16
C THR A 58 12.17 18.97 0.38
N GLY A 59 12.31 19.55 -0.82
CA GLY A 59 13.49 19.37 -1.68
C GLY A 59 13.40 18.20 -2.66
N ASP A 60 14.42 18.05 -3.51
CA ASP A 60 14.49 17.02 -4.56
C ASP A 60 15.09 15.70 -4.03
N ILE A 61 14.37 15.07 -3.09
CA ILE A 61 14.79 13.81 -2.48
C ILE A 61 14.41 12.64 -3.39
N ARG A 62 15.34 12.24 -4.26
CA ARG A 62 15.12 11.15 -5.23
C ARG A 62 15.37 9.75 -4.66
N SER A 63 16.02 9.66 -3.51
CA SER A 63 16.43 8.39 -2.90
C SER A 63 16.38 8.46 -1.38
N PRO A 64 15.90 7.41 -0.70
CA PRO A 64 15.99 7.30 0.76
C PRO A 64 17.44 7.17 1.26
N PHE A 65 18.40 6.92 0.36
CA PHE A 65 19.83 6.81 0.67
C PHE A 65 20.61 8.10 0.37
N SER A 66 19.92 9.15 -0.09
CA SER A 66 20.52 10.46 -0.35
C SER A 66 20.98 11.11 0.97
N LYS A 67 22.03 11.95 0.94
CA LYS A 67 22.49 12.64 2.16
C LYS A 67 21.50 13.73 2.56
N GLU A 68 20.81 14.27 1.59
CA GLU A 68 19.81 15.32 1.69
C GLU A 68 18.64 14.89 2.60
N ILE A 69 18.31 13.59 2.65
CA ILE A 69 17.26 13.08 3.56
C ILE A 69 17.60 13.30 5.04
N GLN A 70 18.89 13.33 5.39
CA GLN A 70 19.34 13.56 6.77
C GLN A 70 19.18 15.02 7.20
N SER A 71 19.04 15.93 6.23
CA SER A 71 18.84 17.36 6.47
C SER A 71 17.37 17.76 6.56
N LEU A 72 16.43 16.82 6.33
CA LEU A 72 15.01 17.10 6.44
C LEU A 72 14.57 17.27 7.91
N PRO A 73 13.50 18.05 8.16
CA PRO A 73 12.87 18.09 9.46
C PRO A 73 12.43 16.67 9.89
N PRO A 74 12.75 16.22 11.12
CA PRO A 74 12.39 14.87 11.59
C PRO A 74 10.89 14.55 11.49
N GLN A 75 10.04 15.57 11.65
CA GLN A 75 8.58 15.46 11.55
C GLN A 75 8.13 15.08 10.13
N GLU A 76 8.79 15.59 9.09
CA GLU A 76 8.48 15.21 7.69
C GLU A 76 8.80 13.73 7.46
N CYS A 77 9.95 13.27 7.94
CA CYS A 77 10.36 11.86 7.84
C CYS A 77 9.40 10.94 8.61
N LEU A 78 8.99 11.34 9.82
CA LEU A 78 8.05 10.57 10.63
C LEU A 78 6.68 10.48 9.96
N GLN A 79 6.16 11.58 9.42
CA GLN A 79 4.90 11.57 8.69
C GLN A 79 4.99 10.69 7.43
N ALA A 80 6.05 10.82 6.65
CA ALA A 80 6.25 10.01 5.45
C ALA A 80 6.33 8.50 5.77
N PHE A 81 6.99 8.13 6.88
CA PHE A 81 7.07 6.75 7.34
C PHE A 81 5.70 6.23 7.83
N SER A 82 5.02 6.96 8.71
CA SER A 82 3.77 6.53 9.35
C SER A 82 2.56 6.50 8.42
N THR A 83 2.61 7.21 7.29
CA THR A 83 1.53 7.27 6.29
C THR A 83 1.73 6.33 5.12
N PHE A 84 2.84 5.60 5.05
CA PHE A 84 3.19 4.70 3.96
C PHE A 84 3.23 3.24 4.43
N ASN A 85 2.71 2.33 3.62
CA ASN A 85 2.73 0.90 3.87
C ASN A 85 3.16 0.16 2.61
N ALA A 86 4.02 -0.84 2.80
CA ALA A 86 4.38 -1.78 1.76
C ALA A 86 4.56 -3.17 2.36
N TYR A 87 3.98 -4.17 1.71
CA TYR A 87 4.14 -5.57 2.10
C TYR A 87 4.02 -6.47 0.87
N ALA A 88 4.56 -7.67 0.99
CA ALA A 88 4.52 -8.68 -0.06
C ALA A 88 4.44 -10.07 0.58
N GLY A 89 3.87 -11.01 -0.17
CA GLY A 89 3.76 -12.38 0.28
C GLY A 89 3.20 -13.30 -0.79
N ILE A 90 2.71 -14.45 -0.33
CA ILE A 90 2.16 -15.48 -1.19
C ILE A 90 0.63 -15.35 -1.18
N TYR A 91 0.00 -15.69 -2.29
CA TYR A 91 -1.46 -15.73 -2.37
C TYR A 91 -1.93 -16.93 -3.19
N THR A 92 -3.18 -17.30 -3.01
CA THR A 92 -3.89 -18.28 -3.83
C THR A 92 -5.15 -17.65 -4.44
N ILE A 93 -5.62 -18.23 -5.55
CA ILE A 93 -6.89 -17.85 -6.17
C ILE A 93 -7.83 -19.05 -6.13
N GLU A 94 -9.04 -18.82 -5.62
CA GLU A 94 -10.14 -19.78 -5.60
C GLU A 94 -11.34 -19.13 -6.32
N GLY A 95 -11.56 -19.52 -7.57
CA GLY A 95 -12.58 -18.89 -8.42
C GLY A 95 -12.31 -17.40 -8.62
N ASN A 96 -13.17 -16.56 -8.04
CA ASN A 96 -13.07 -15.09 -8.09
C ASN A 96 -12.49 -14.46 -6.81
N LYS A 97 -11.97 -15.27 -5.89
CA LYS A 97 -11.46 -14.83 -4.60
C LYS A 97 -9.94 -14.98 -4.52
N VAL A 98 -9.28 -13.93 -4.03
CA VAL A 98 -7.86 -13.98 -3.65
C VAL A 98 -7.76 -14.22 -2.15
N ASN A 99 -6.98 -15.21 -1.75
CA ASN A 99 -6.62 -15.46 -0.36
C ASN A 99 -5.12 -15.13 -0.16
N TYR A 100 -4.83 -14.17 0.72
CA TYR A 100 -3.46 -13.84 1.10
C TYR A 100 -2.96 -14.82 2.16
N LEU A 101 -1.75 -15.35 1.98
CA LEU A 101 -1.07 -16.22 2.92
C LEU A 101 0.01 -15.41 3.64
N HIS A 102 -0.06 -15.40 4.97
CA HIS A 102 0.75 -14.56 5.82
C HIS A 102 2.19 -15.04 5.96
#